data_AF-A0A1X1BIG7-F1
#
_entry.id   AF-A0A1X1BIG7-F1
#
_cell.length_a   1.000
_cell.length_b   1.000
_cell.length_c   1.000
_cell.angle_alpha   90.00
_cell.angle_beta   90.00
_cell.angle_gamma   90.00
#
_symmetry.space_group_name_H-M   'P 1'
#
loop_
_entity.id
_entity.type
_entity.pdbx_description
1 polymer ?
#
loop_
_entity_poly.entity_id
_entity_poly.type
_entity_poly.pdbx_seq_one_letter_code
_entity_poly.pdbx_strand_id
1 'polypeptide(L)'
;MEKEIKAFVALILSHLGIGLYFLWALTPERIIKAYGITYYPSKHWAVAMPASIMLIVSVTAFYWLLSERSMLPPLDSRASFVDPVSHPDHAEESLKNSTLHDIALATVNKKLYG
;
A
#
# COMPACT_ATOMS: atom_id res chain seq x y z
N MET A 1 -16.98 -18.13 -6.62
CA MET A 1 -17.88 -17.82 -7.76
C MET A 1 -18.83 -16.63 -7.52
N GLU A 2 -19.84 -16.69 -6.65
CA GLU A 2 -20.80 -15.55 -6.51
C GLU A 2 -20.14 -14.22 -6.10
N LYS A 3 -19.15 -14.26 -5.19
CA LYS A 3 -18.38 -13.09 -4.77
C LYS A 3 -17.52 -12.51 -5.91
N GLU A 4 -16.95 -13.38 -6.75
CA GLU A 4 -16.14 -12.97 -7.90
C GLU A 4 -17.00 -12.27 -8.95
N ILE A 5 -18.20 -12.80 -9.21
CA ILE A 5 -19.16 -12.17 -10.14
C ILE A 5 -19.58 -10.79 -9.62
N LYS A 6 -19.91 -10.67 -8.32
CA LYS A 6 -20.25 -9.38 -7.72
C LYS A 6 -19.09 -8.38 -7.80
N ALA A 7 -17.86 -8.82 -7.55
CA ALA A 7 -16.68 -7.98 -7.68
C ALA A 7 -16.44 -7.54 -9.14
N PHE A 8 -16.64 -8.43 -10.11
CA PHE A 8 -16.52 -8.12 -11.52
C PHE A 8 -17.58 -7.10 -11.99
N VAL A 9 -18.84 -7.29 -11.60
CA VAL A 9 -19.92 -6.35 -11.89
C VAL A 9 -19.67 -5.00 -11.23
N ALA A 10 -19.22 -5.00 -9.96
CA ALA A 10 -18.85 -3.79 -9.25
C ALA A 10 -17.71 -3.05 -9.96
N LEU A 11 -16.68 -3.77 -10.42
CA LEU A 11 -15.57 -3.20 -11.18
C LEU A 11 -16.07 -2.48 -12.43
N ILE A 12 -16.90 -3.13 -13.26
CA ILE A 12 -17.45 -2.52 -14.48
C ILE A 12 -18.28 -1.28 -14.12
N LEU A 13 -19.16 -1.38 -13.13
CA LEU A 13 -20.03 -0.28 -12.73
C LEU A 13 -19.21 0.92 -12.17
N SER A 14 -18.15 0.65 -11.42
CA SER A 14 -17.23 1.68 -10.94
C SER A 14 -16.52 2.39 -12.10
N HIS A 15 -16.02 1.65 -13.10
CA HIS A 15 -15.36 2.25 -14.26
C HIS A 15 -16.34 3.11 -15.08
N LEU A 16 -17.56 2.62 -15.29
CA LEU A 16 -18.61 3.39 -15.96
C LEU A 16 -18.99 4.65 -15.18
N GLY A 17 -19.14 4.55 -13.86
CA GLY A 17 -19.43 5.69 -12.98
C GLY A 17 -18.33 6.74 -13.01
N ILE A 18 -17.06 6.33 -12.96
CA ILE A 18 -15.90 7.22 -13.07
C ILE A 18 -15.86 7.88 -14.46
N GLY A 19 -16.08 7.11 -15.53
CA GLY A 19 -16.13 7.66 -16.89
C GLY A 19 -17.22 8.71 -17.06
N LEU A 20 -18.43 8.44 -16.53
CA LEU A 20 -19.54 9.38 -16.55
C LEU A 20 -19.25 10.62 -15.70
N TYR A 21 -18.60 10.45 -14.54
CA TYR A 21 -18.15 11.56 -13.71
C TYR A 21 -17.19 12.47 -14.47
N PHE A 22 -16.16 11.92 -15.14
CA PHE A 22 -15.22 12.72 -15.92
C PHE A 22 -15.90 13.41 -17.10
N LEU A 23 -16.80 12.72 -17.81
CA LEU A 23 -17.56 13.31 -18.90
C LEU A 23 -18.38 14.51 -18.40
N TRP A 24 -19.10 14.33 -17.29
CA TRP A 24 -19.86 15.42 -16.65
C TRP A 24 -18.94 16.53 -16.13
N ALA A 25 -17.83 16.20 -15.47
CA ALA A 25 -16.91 17.15 -14.84
C ALA A 25 -16.13 17.99 -15.87
N LEU A 26 -15.69 17.41 -16.98
CA LEU A 26 -14.92 18.10 -18.01
C LEU A 26 -15.79 18.88 -18.99
N THR A 27 -17.06 18.49 -19.18
CA THR A 27 -17.95 19.16 -20.12
C THR A 27 -18.39 20.53 -19.59
N PRO A 28 -18.19 21.64 -20.35
CA PRO A 28 -18.66 22.97 -19.96
C PRO A 28 -20.18 23.06 -19.82
N GLU A 29 -20.67 23.87 -18.88
CA GLU A 29 -22.12 24.02 -18.62
C GLU A 29 -22.93 24.42 -19.86
N ARG A 30 -22.35 25.23 -20.76
CA ARG A 30 -23.01 25.64 -22.01
C ARG A 30 -23.44 24.44 -22.85
N ILE A 31 -22.63 23.38 -22.88
CA ILE A 31 -22.89 22.18 -23.66
C ILE A 31 -23.97 21.36 -22.97
N ILE A 32 -23.86 21.17 -21.65
CA ILE A 32 -24.85 20.44 -20.84
C ILE A 32 -26.24 21.06 -20.96
N LYS A 33 -26.32 22.40 -20.85
CA LYS A 33 -27.58 23.16 -21.00
C LYS A 33 -28.11 23.10 -22.44
N ALA A 34 -27.25 23.06 -23.45
CA ALA A 34 -27.66 22.91 -24.85
C ALA A 34 -28.31 21.54 -25.13
N TYR A 35 -27.90 20.48 -24.42
CA TYR A 35 -28.55 19.17 -24.45
C TYR A 35 -29.86 19.12 -23.64
N GLY A 36 -30.32 20.23 -23.06
CA GLY A 36 -31.56 20.29 -22.29
C GLY A 36 -31.46 19.75 -20.86
N ILE A 37 -30.24 19.44 -20.38
CA ILE A 37 -30.02 18.94 -19.03
C ILE A 37 -29.94 20.15 -18.09
N THR A 38 -31.04 20.45 -17.41
CA THR A 38 -31.16 21.59 -16.49
C THR A 38 -30.93 21.21 -15.02
N TYR A 39 -31.09 19.93 -14.67
CA TYR A 39 -30.89 19.40 -13.33
C TYR A 39 -29.61 18.55 -13.26
N TYR A 40 -28.54 19.15 -12.75
CA TYR A 40 -27.28 18.48 -12.39
C TYR A 40 -26.70 19.13 -11.12
N PRO A 41 -25.90 18.42 -10.31
CA PRO A 41 -25.29 19.00 -9.13
C PRO A 41 -24.37 20.18 -9.51
N SER A 42 -24.19 21.14 -8.62
CA SER A 42 -23.37 22.32 -8.96
C SER A 42 -21.93 21.92 -9.29
N LYS A 43 -21.34 22.59 -10.29
CA LYS A 43 -20.06 22.21 -10.91
C LYS A 43 -18.88 22.21 -9.93
N HIS A 44 -18.97 22.92 -8.81
CA HIS A 44 -17.92 22.92 -7.77
C HIS A 44 -17.63 21.51 -7.22
N TRP A 45 -18.61 20.60 -7.24
CA TRP A 45 -18.42 19.20 -6.85
C TRP A 45 -17.41 18.45 -7.72
N ALA A 46 -17.19 18.89 -8.96
CA ALA A 46 -16.14 18.34 -9.83
C ALA A 46 -14.73 18.52 -9.24
N VAL A 47 -14.52 19.52 -8.37
CA VAL A 47 -13.23 19.77 -7.71
C VAL A 47 -13.28 19.34 -6.25
N ALA A 48 -14.40 19.59 -5.57
CA ALA A 48 -14.54 19.28 -4.16
C ALA A 48 -14.41 17.77 -3.87
N MET A 49 -14.97 16.89 -4.72
CA MET A 49 -14.87 15.44 -4.50
C MET A 49 -13.43 14.92 -4.60
N PRO A 50 -12.66 15.17 -5.67
CA PRO A 50 -11.26 14.75 -5.75
C PRO A 50 -10.41 15.33 -4.63
N ALA A 51 -10.61 16.62 -4.28
CA ALA A 51 -9.90 17.25 -3.18
C ALA A 51 -10.19 16.57 -1.83
N SER A 52 -11.44 16.21 -1.59
CA SER A 52 -11.86 15.50 -0.37
C SER A 52 -11.22 14.11 -0.28
N ILE A 53 -11.17 13.37 -1.40
CA ILE A 53 -10.51 12.06 -1.45
C ILE A 53 -9.01 12.20 -1.16
N MET A 54 -8.34 13.16 -1.80
CA MET A 54 -6.92 13.43 -1.56
C MET A 54 -6.64 13.81 -0.10
N LEU A 55 -7.52 14.61 0.51
CA LEU A 55 -7.43 14.96 1.93
C LEU A 55 -7.56 13.72 2.82
N ILE A 56 -8.56 12.87 2.58
CA ILE A 56 -8.76 11.62 3.35
C ILE A 56 -7.53 10.73 3.23
N VAL A 57 -7.04 10.50 2.01
CA VAL A 57 -5.84 9.68 1.77
C VAL A 57 -4.63 10.26 2.49
N SER A 58 -4.42 11.58 2.42
CA SER A 58 -3.29 12.25 3.06
C SER A 58 -3.36 12.15 4.58
N VAL A 59 -4.55 12.36 5.17
CA VAL A 59 -4.76 12.25 6.61
C VAL A 59 -4.58 10.81 7.08
N THR A 60 -5.13 9.83 6.36
CA THR A 60 -4.95 8.41 6.69
C THR A 60 -3.49 7.99 6.59
N ALA A 61 -2.79 8.39 5.53
CA ALA A 61 -1.36 8.09 5.38
C ALA A 61 -0.52 8.75 6.48
N PHE A 62 -0.83 10.00 6.83
CA PHE A 62 -0.15 10.71 7.92
C PHE A 62 -0.39 10.02 9.26
N TYR A 63 -1.63 9.64 9.56
CA TYR A 63 -1.98 8.89 10.76
C TYR A 63 -1.25 7.55 10.82
N TRP A 64 -1.22 6.81 9.70
CA TRP A 64 -0.50 5.55 9.60
C TRP A 64 1.00 5.71 9.90
N LEU A 65 1.64 6.73 9.33
CA LEU A 65 3.06 7.01 9.60
C LEU A 65 3.30 7.33 11.09
N LEU A 66 2.41 8.08 11.73
CA LEU A 66 2.51 8.35 13.16
C LEU A 66 2.34 7.09 14.01
N SER A 67 1.37 6.23 13.68
CA SER A 67 1.15 4.98 14.42
C SER A 67 2.35 4.04 14.30
N GLU A 68 2.93 3.90 13.11
CA GLU A 68 4.13 3.10 12.89
C GLU A 68 5.29 3.60 13.76
N ARG A 69 5.55 4.92 13.77
CA ARG A 69 6.60 5.50 14.61
C ARG A 69 6.41 5.28 16.11
N SER A 70 5.18 5.12 16.57
CA SER A 70 4.86 4.85 17.98
C SER A 70 4.94 3.37 18.35
N MET A 71 4.80 2.46 17.38
CA MET A 71 4.76 1.01 17.61
C MET A 71 6.09 0.32 17.26
N LEU A 72 6.89 0.88 16.37
CA LEU A 72 8.18 0.32 15.97
C LEU A 72 9.30 0.65 16.99
N PRO A 73 10.23 -0.28 17.23
CA PRO A 73 11.50 0.03 17.90
C PRO A 73 12.26 1.13 17.14
N PRO A 74 13.18 1.86 17.81
CA PRO A 74 14.09 2.78 17.13
C PRO A 74 14.78 2.09 15.94
N LEU A 75 15.03 2.82 14.84
CA LEU A 75 15.62 2.26 13.61
C LEU A 75 16.99 1.60 13.82
N ASP A 76 17.69 1.96 14.90
CA ASP A 76 18.99 1.42 15.31
C ASP A 76 18.87 0.22 16.29
N SER A 77 17.64 -0.19 16.61
CA SER A 77 17.39 -1.28 17.55
C SER A 77 17.43 -2.63 16.84
N ARG A 78 18.26 -3.55 17.34
CA ARG A 78 18.27 -4.95 16.88
C ARG A 78 16.92 -5.65 17.07
N ALA A 79 16.06 -5.14 17.96
CA ALA A 79 14.71 -5.65 18.17
C ALA A 79 13.79 -5.53 16.94
N SER A 80 14.17 -4.74 15.92
CA SER A 80 13.44 -4.70 14.65
C SER A 80 13.69 -5.93 13.77
N PHE A 81 14.82 -6.64 13.96
CA PHE A 81 15.20 -7.80 13.15
C PHE A 81 15.18 -9.13 13.92
N VAL A 82 15.08 -9.06 15.25
CA VAL A 82 15.18 -10.20 16.17
C VAL A 82 13.83 -10.38 16.86
N ASP A 83 13.24 -11.57 16.72
CA ASP A 83 11.98 -11.94 17.38
C ASP A 83 12.16 -11.92 18.91
N PRO A 84 11.20 -11.42 19.70
CA PRO A 84 11.22 -11.47 21.17
C PRO A 84 11.64 -12.82 21.79
N VAL A 85 11.36 -13.94 21.12
CA VAL A 85 11.67 -15.30 21.59
C VAL A 85 13.06 -15.76 21.16
N SER A 86 13.68 -15.07 20.21
CA SER A 86 15.02 -15.43 19.75
C SER A 86 16.09 -14.94 20.75
N HIS A 87 16.87 -15.89 21.27
CA HIS A 87 18.04 -15.62 22.11
C HIS A 87 19.30 -15.67 21.24
N PRO A 88 19.74 -14.55 20.63
CA PRO A 88 20.85 -14.54 19.69
C PRO A 88 22.15 -15.02 20.31
N ASP A 89 22.38 -14.75 21.60
CA ASP A 89 23.60 -15.16 22.30
C ASP A 89 23.72 -16.69 22.42
N HIS A 90 22.59 -17.37 22.69
CA HIS A 90 22.53 -18.83 22.72
C HIS A 90 22.60 -19.44 21.31
N ALA A 91 22.04 -18.76 20.30
CA ALA A 91 22.16 -19.20 18.92
C ALA A 91 23.61 -19.09 18.43
N GLU A 92 24.32 -17.99 18.71
CA GLU A 92 25.74 -17.84 18.36
C GLU A 92 26.64 -18.84 19.10
N GLU A 93 26.41 -19.06 20.40
CA GLU A 93 27.16 -20.04 21.18
C GLU A 93 26.89 -21.47 20.66
N SER A 94 25.63 -21.79 20.35
CA SER A 94 25.24 -23.07 19.76
C SER A 94 25.71 -23.24 18.31
N LEU A 95 25.91 -22.16 17.55
CA LEU A 95 26.51 -22.22 16.22
C LEU A 95 28.02 -22.47 16.33
N LYS A 96 28.67 -21.84 17.31
CA LYS A 96 30.12 -21.95 17.54
C LYS A 96 30.53 -23.34 18.04
N ASN A 97 29.66 -24.02 18.78
CA ASN A 97 29.86 -25.40 19.23
C ASN A 97 29.27 -26.46 18.28
N SER A 98 28.50 -26.04 17.27
CA SER A 98 27.95 -26.91 16.23
C SER A 98 29.03 -27.31 15.21
N THR A 99 29.03 -28.60 14.84
CA THR A 99 29.78 -29.13 13.70
C THR A 99 29.34 -28.53 12.36
N LEU A 100 28.16 -27.93 12.31
CA LEU A 100 27.57 -27.27 11.14
C LEU A 100 27.39 -25.79 11.48
N HIS A 101 28.35 -24.99 11.07
CA HIS A 101 28.33 -23.53 11.14
C HIS A 101 28.48 -22.96 9.74
N ASP A 102 28.00 -21.74 9.52
CA ASP A 102 28.14 -21.08 8.23
C ASP A 102 29.63 -20.81 7.96
N ILE A 103 30.15 -21.46 6.92
CA ILE A 103 31.49 -21.23 6.39
C ILE A 103 31.32 -20.34 5.17
N ALA A 104 32.13 -19.28 5.06
CA ALA A 104 32.11 -18.42 3.88
C ALA A 104 32.27 -19.25 2.59
N LEU A 105 31.40 -19.02 1.61
CA LEU A 105 31.39 -19.74 0.34
C LEU A 105 32.76 -19.72 -0.36
N ALA A 106 33.55 -18.65 -0.19
CA ALA A 106 34.92 -18.57 -0.70
C ALA A 106 35.83 -19.68 -0.12
N THR A 107 35.72 -19.98 1.17
CA THR A 107 36.48 -21.04 1.83
C THR A 107 36.01 -22.42 1.39
N VAL A 108 34.70 -22.60 1.21
CA VAL A 108 34.13 -23.86 0.70
C VAL A 108 34.55 -24.10 -0.75
N ASN A 109 34.44 -23.09 -1.62
CA ASN A 109 34.81 -23.18 -3.03
C ASN A 109 36.30 -23.45 -3.20
N LYS A 110 37.16 -22.75 -2.47
CA LYS A 110 38.60 -23.02 -2.47
C LYS A 110 38.93 -24.45 -2.05
N LYS A 111 38.17 -25.01 -1.11
CA LYS A 111 38.40 -26.38 -0.60
C LYS A 111 37.88 -27.47 -1.53
N LEU A 112 36.77 -27.23 -2.22
CA LEU A 112 36.15 -28.21 -3.13
C LEU A 112 36.69 -28.12 -4.57
N TYR A 113 37.06 -26.93 -5.01
CA TYR A 113 37.38 -26.65 -6.41
C TYR A 113 38.81 -26.12 -6.63
N GLY A 114 39.57 -25.83 -5.58
CA GLY A 114 40.96 -25.35 -5.65
C GLY A 114 41.06 -23.83 -5.79
#